data_AF-A0A0F9HM30-F1
#
_entry.id   AF-A0A0F9HM30-F1
#
_cell.length_a   1.000
_cell.length_b   1.000
_cell.length_c   1.000
_cell.angle_alpha   90.00
_cell.angle_beta   90.00
_cell.angle_gamma   90.00
#
_symmetry.space_group_name_H-M   'P 1'
#
loop_
_entity.id
_entity.type
_entity.pdbx_description
1 polymer ?
#
loop_
_entity_poly.entity_id
_entity_poly.type
_entity_poly.pdbx_seq_one_letter_code
_entity_poly.pdbx_strand_id
1 'polypeptide(L)' 'VIRNELKRIEPVVKDGGFIPSCDHAIPSDVSWADFLDYSRLLAEMTGWL' A
#
# COMPACT_ATOMS: atom_id res chain seq x y z
N VAL A 1 2.87 -10.36 -5.15
CA VAL A 1 4.01 -9.65 -4.52
C VAL A 1 3.54 -8.53 -3.60
N ILE A 2 2.78 -7.54 -4.09
CA ILE A 2 2.40 -6.35 -3.30
C ILE A 2 1.72 -6.66 -1.95
N ARG A 3 0.81 -7.64 -1.88
CA ARG A 3 0.15 -8.06 -0.63
C ARG A 3 1.14 -8.56 0.43
N ASN A 4 2.19 -9.26 0.01
CA ASN A 4 3.22 -9.73 0.93
C ASN A 4 4.07 -8.57 1.44
N GLU A 5 4.35 -7.57 0.59
CA GLU A 5 5.07 -6.36 1.01
C GLU A 5 4.24 -5.51 1.98
N LEU A 6 2.94 -5.33 1.74
CA LEU A 6 2.05 -4.64 2.67
C LEU A 6 1.96 -5.38 4.01
N LYS A 7 1.83 -6.71 3.99
CA LYS A 7 1.86 -7.54 5.21
C LYS A 7 3.20 -7.45 5.96
N ARG A 8 4.32 -7.30 5.25
CA ARG A 8 5.64 -7.14 5.85
C ARG A 8 5.78 -5.83 6.63
N ILE A 9 5.16 -4.74 6.14
CA ILE A 9 5.21 -3.41 6.79
C ILE A 9 4.04 -3.15 7.74
N GLU A 10 2.98 -3.96 7.70
CA GLU A 10 1.78 -3.83 8.55
C GLU A 10 2.09 -3.60 10.05
N PRO A 11 3.07 -4.28 10.68
CA PRO A 11 3.38 -4.03 12.09
C PRO A 11 3.78 -2.58 12.38
N VAL A 12 4.65 -1.98 11.56
CA VAL A 12 5.12 -0.60 11.77
C VAL A 12 4.06 0.43 11.42
N VAL A 13 3.12 0.09 10.53
CA VAL A 13 1.94 0.93 10.26
C VAL A 13 1.03 0.97 11.49
N LYS A 14 0.83 -0.18 12.16
CA LYS A 14 0.02 -0.30 13.38
C LYS A 14 0.64 0.38 14.60
N ASP A 15 1.97 0.38 14.71
CA ASP A 15 2.69 1.05 15.80
C ASP A 15 2.55 2.58 15.75
N GLY A 16 2.14 3.13 14.59
CA GLY A 16 1.91 4.56 14.39
C GLY A 16 3.20 5.35 14.10
N GLY A 17 3.03 6.63 13.73
CA GLY A 17 4.15 7.50 13.34
C GLY A 17 4.73 7.22 11.94
N PHE A 18 4.15 6.26 11.20
CA PHE A 18 4.51 5.91 9.84
C PHE A 18 3.27 5.90 8.95
N ILE A 19 3.29 6.69 7.87
CA ILE A 19 2.26 6.69 6.83
C ILE A 19 2.84 5.98 5.60
N PRO A 20 2.34 4.80 5.22
CA PRO A 20 2.87 4.05 4.09
C PRO A 20 2.50 4.71 2.75
N SER A 21 3.48 4.86 1.86
CA SER A 21 3.30 5.31 0.49
C SER A 21 4.42 4.76 -0.40
N CYS A 22 4.29 4.93 -1.72
CA CYS A 22 5.44 4.81 -2.62
C CYS A 22 6.44 5.95 -2.32
N ASP A 23 7.71 5.68 -2.51
CA ASP A 23 8.81 6.67 -2.40
C ASP A 23 8.95 7.52 -3.68
N HIS A 24 8.36 7.05 -4.79
CA HIS A 24 8.36 7.69 -6.09
C HIS A 24 6.98 7.60 -6.78
N ALA A 25 6.91 8.11 -8.02
CA ALA A 25 5.77 7.94 -8.90
C ALA A 25 5.62 6.49 -9.39
N ILE A 26 4.39 6.13 -9.75
CA ILE A 26 4.07 4.80 -10.28
C ILE A 26 4.51 4.72 -11.75
N PRO A 27 5.26 3.68 -12.15
CA PRO A 27 5.63 3.45 -13.55
C PRO A 27 4.42 3.37 -14.49
N SER A 28 4.57 3.87 -15.71
CA SER A 28 3.48 3.95 -16.69
C SER A 28 3.03 2.60 -17.26
N ASP A 29 3.80 1.54 -17.01
CA ASP A 29 3.52 0.15 -17.42
C ASP A 29 2.76 -0.64 -16.34
N VAL A 30 2.49 -0.05 -15.17
CA VAL A 30 1.60 -0.66 -14.17
C VAL A 30 0.16 -0.61 -14.66
N SER A 31 -0.53 -1.74 -14.63
CA SER A 31 -1.92 -1.79 -15.03
C SER A 31 -2.82 -0.98 -14.08
N TRP A 32 -3.87 -0.37 -14.62
CA TRP A 32 -4.84 0.36 -13.81
C TRP A 32 -5.48 -0.53 -12.72
N ALA A 33 -5.73 -1.81 -13.04
CA ALA A 33 -6.31 -2.76 -12.10
C ALA A 33 -5.37 -3.03 -10.91
N ASP A 34 -4.07 -3.18 -11.16
CA ASP A 34 -3.08 -3.39 -10.08
C ASP A 34 -2.95 -2.15 -9.19
N PHE A 35 -3.01 -0.96 -9.79
CA PHE A 35 -3.01 0.29 -9.03
C PHE A 35 -4.23 0.42 -8.10
N LEU A 36 -5.41 0.03 -8.59
CA LEU A 36 -6.62 0.01 -7.77
C LEU A 36 -6.55 -1.03 -6.65
N ASP A 37 -6.01 -2.23 -6.90
CA ASP A 37 -5.83 -3.24 -5.84
C ASP A 37 -4.87 -2.75 -4.77
N TYR A 38 -3.73 -2.16 -5.16
CA TYR A 38 -2.80 -1.53 -4.22
C TYR A 38 -3.47 -0.44 -3.39
N SER A 39 -4.23 0.47 -4.03
CA SER A 39 -4.90 1.57 -3.34
C SER A 39 -5.95 1.08 -2.35
N ARG A 40 -6.75 0.06 -2.72
CA ARG A 40 -7.73 -0.57 -1.83
C ARG A 40 -7.05 -1.21 -0.62
N LEU A 41 -5.98 -1.98 -0.86
CA LEU A 41 -5.23 -2.64 0.22
C LEU A 41 -4.60 -1.64 1.18
N LEU A 42 -4.07 -0.53 0.67
CA LEU A 42 -3.51 0.54 1.48
C LEU A 42 -4.60 1.18 2.36
N ALA A 43 -5.77 1.49 1.79
CA ALA A 43 -6.90 2.06 2.50
C ALA A 43 -7.43 1.14 3.61
N GLU A 44 -7.55 -0.17 3.35
CA GLU A 44 -7.91 -1.18 4.35
C GLU A 44 -6.89 -1.23 5.49
N MET A 45 -5.59 -1.22 5.16
CA MET A 45 -4.51 -1.28 6.15
C MET A 45 -4.46 -0.02 7.04
N THR A 46 -4.77 1.16 6.49
CA THR A 46 -4.79 2.43 7.23
C THR A 46 -6.13 2.73 7.89
N GLY A 47 -7.13 1.85 7.77
CA GLY A 47 -8.46 2.03 8.36
C GLY A 47 -9.30 3.13 7.70
N TRP A 48 -9.02 3.44 6.43
CA TRP A 48 -9.80 4.39 5.62
C TRP A 48 -10.98 3.73 4.90
N LEU A 49 -10.97 2.39 4.85
CA LEU A 49 -12.05 1.52 4.42
C LEU A 49 -12.33 0.49 5.52
#